data_AF-A8X5I7-F1
#
_entry.id   AF-A8X5I7-F1
#
_cell.length_a   1.000
_cell.length_b   1.000
_cell.length_c   1.000
_cell.angle_alpha   90.00
_cell.angle_beta   90.00
_cell.angle_gamma   90.00
#
_symmetry.space_group_name_H-M   'P 1'
#
loop_
_entity.id
_entity.type
_entity.pdbx_description
1 polymer ?
#
loop_
_entity_poly.entity_id
_entity_poly.type
_entity_poly.pdbx_seq_one_letter_code
_entity_poly.pdbx_strand_id
1 'polypeptide(L)'
;MHISSFNNFSQVDLVTRDSQNRIVKSWRLHFVPFTGSEWFYKGNFHYPVYFKNSCENFVFLVVQLQEVFEVKHETLRLEIGEEWNAEKMKPYVEWMNGFNWESGKIPSLNVVAKDEPSLKFLLENMTRDVGRMEIQTTYSERCQVSSVNFKMDVLTGSGKDWLDRKMMRSMDAIRMDFYQTDLTNLDMNQFLRSWKEETSNGRIQEIRLPLKERVKFTNDNQLYQLHGGFDITRADGRMATIGHNLYNLSFENAPIQQYEIEECTRISRVWNLEQSDEEDEIEDVVVLEEGAQPMHIALQKDRRKQGRRYIFMIVW
;
A
#
# COMPACT_ATOMS: atom_id res chain seq x y z
N MET A 1 4.91 0.39 20.96
CA MET A 1 4.50 1.81 21.00
C MET A 1 4.13 2.26 19.60
N HIS A 2 2.92 2.80 19.42
CA HIS A 2 2.54 3.53 18.22
C HIS A 2 2.71 5.02 18.49
N ILE A 3 3.29 5.74 17.55
CA ILE A 3 3.52 7.17 17.69
C ILE A 3 2.75 7.86 16.56
N SER A 4 1.77 8.71 16.85
CA SER A 4 1.15 9.60 15.87
C SER A 4 1.73 11.00 16.06
N SER A 5 2.07 11.67 14.98
CA SER A 5 2.69 12.96 15.12
C SER A 5 1.63 14.06 15.28
N PHE A 6 0.58 14.13 14.44
CA PHE A 6 -0.26 15.34 14.35
C PHE A 6 -1.71 15.13 13.89
N ASN A 7 -2.58 14.66 14.76
CA ASN A 7 -4.02 14.66 14.48
C ASN A 7 -4.88 14.96 15.71
N ASN A 8 -6.18 15.06 15.46
CA ASN A 8 -7.23 15.13 16.48
C ASN A 8 -7.32 13.84 17.33
N PHE A 9 -6.41 12.89 17.12
CA PHE A 9 -6.28 11.63 17.84
C PHE A 9 -4.95 11.59 18.62
N SER A 10 -4.77 10.52 19.35
CA SER A 10 -3.65 10.24 20.25
C SER A 10 -2.30 10.27 19.54
N GLN A 11 -1.34 11.05 20.04
CA GLN A 11 0.03 11.11 19.54
C GLN A 11 0.97 10.01 20.03
N VAL A 12 0.71 9.39 21.17
CA VAL A 12 1.43 8.15 21.51
C VAL A 12 0.43 7.15 22.06
N ASP A 13 0.33 6.01 21.38
CA ASP A 13 -0.40 4.86 21.89
C ASP A 13 0.59 3.81 22.41
N LEU A 14 0.61 3.65 23.73
CA LEU A 14 1.25 2.51 24.36
C LEU A 14 0.23 1.38 24.38
N VAL A 15 0.57 0.23 23.79
CA VAL A 15 -0.28 -0.95 23.78
C VAL A 15 0.46 -2.13 24.40
N THR A 16 -0.25 -2.91 25.20
CA THR A 16 0.19 -4.25 25.61
C THR A 16 -0.57 -5.27 24.78
N ARG A 17 0.13 -6.32 24.36
CA ARG A 17 -0.46 -7.40 23.58
C ARG A 17 -0.32 -8.73 24.33
N ASP A 18 -1.29 -9.62 24.17
CA ASP A 18 -1.19 -10.98 24.68
C ASP A 18 -0.36 -11.87 23.75
N SER A 19 -0.21 -13.15 24.12
CA SER A 19 0.52 -14.14 23.32
C SER A 19 -0.10 -14.43 21.95
N GLN A 20 -1.31 -13.96 21.69
CA GLN A 20 -2.02 -14.06 20.40
C GLN A 20 -1.98 -12.73 19.64
N ASN A 21 -1.12 -11.79 20.06
CA ASN A 21 -0.94 -10.45 19.48
C ASN A 21 -2.18 -9.54 19.59
N ARG A 22 -3.16 -9.88 20.44
CA ARG A 22 -4.37 -9.08 20.65
C ARG A 22 -4.08 -7.97 21.66
N ILE A 23 -4.65 -6.78 21.44
CA ILE A 23 -4.47 -5.63 22.33
C ILE A 23 -5.20 -5.89 23.65
N VAL A 24 -4.47 -5.86 24.76
CA VAL A 24 -4.99 -6.09 26.12
C VAL A 24 -5.23 -4.78 26.86
N LYS A 25 -4.30 -3.83 26.74
CA LYS A 25 -4.42 -2.46 27.26
C LYS A 25 -3.85 -1.48 26.26
N SER A 26 -4.45 -0.29 26.21
CA SER A 26 -3.98 0.83 25.41
C SER A 26 -4.01 2.10 26.27
N TRP A 27 -2.91 2.84 26.30
CA TRP A 27 -2.82 4.19 26.83
C TRP A 27 -2.56 5.13 25.68
N ARG A 28 -3.33 6.20 25.62
CA ARG A 28 -3.35 7.15 24.51
C ARG A 28 -2.97 8.54 25.01
N LEU A 29 -1.82 9.04 24.59
CA LEU A 29 -1.29 10.33 24.98
C LEU A 29 -1.62 11.34 23.88
N HIS A 30 -2.14 12.51 24.24
CA HIS A 30 -2.57 13.55 23.29
C HIS A 30 -1.80 14.85 23.56
N PHE A 31 -0.98 15.29 22.63
CA PHE A 31 -0.26 16.55 22.60
C PHE A 31 -1.05 17.60 21.80
N VAL A 32 -1.67 18.53 22.51
CA VAL A 32 -2.42 19.62 21.88
C VAL A 32 -1.46 20.78 21.61
N PRO A 33 -1.25 21.24 20.36
CA PRO A 33 -0.54 22.49 20.12
C PRO A 33 -1.32 23.65 20.75
N PHE A 34 -0.61 24.65 21.28
CA PHE A 34 -1.17 25.81 21.96
C PHE A 34 -1.85 26.77 20.96
N THR A 35 -2.90 26.33 20.25
CA THR A 35 -3.61 27.14 19.24
C THR A 35 -5.08 27.41 19.59
N GLY A 36 -5.53 27.07 20.80
CA GLY A 36 -6.76 27.63 21.37
C GLY A 36 -8.07 27.15 20.75
N SER A 37 -8.10 26.08 19.95
CA SER A 37 -9.35 25.45 19.54
C SER A 37 -9.79 24.39 20.57
N GLU A 38 -10.67 24.79 21.49
CA GLU A 38 -11.22 24.00 22.60
C GLU A 38 -12.25 22.93 22.16
N TRP A 39 -11.98 22.15 21.11
CA TRP A 39 -12.92 21.14 20.61
C TRP A 39 -12.34 19.73 20.62
N PHE A 40 -11.95 19.19 21.78
CA PHE A 40 -11.67 17.75 21.89
C PHE A 40 -12.34 17.03 23.06
N TYR A 41 -12.80 15.82 22.73
CA TYR A 41 -13.63 14.88 23.46
C TYR A 41 -13.27 14.74 24.95
N LYS A 42 -14.24 15.04 25.82
CA LYS A 42 -14.28 14.56 27.22
C LYS A 42 -14.50 13.04 27.22
N GLY A 43 -13.43 12.27 27.00
CA GLY A 43 -13.41 10.82 27.13
C GLY A 43 -12.17 10.37 27.90
N ASN A 44 -12.35 9.49 28.89
CA ASN A 44 -11.44 9.08 29.98
C ASN A 44 -10.04 8.50 29.61
N PHE A 45 -9.50 8.75 28.42
CA PHE A 45 -8.24 8.14 27.96
C PHE A 45 -7.30 9.12 27.26
N HIS A 46 -7.44 10.43 27.46
CA HIS A 46 -6.60 11.44 26.79
C HIS A 46 -5.93 12.32 27.84
N TYR A 47 -4.59 12.35 27.84
CA TYR A 47 -3.80 13.23 28.70
C TYR A 47 -3.20 14.36 27.85
N PRO A 48 -3.71 15.60 27.96
CA PRO A 48 -3.19 16.74 27.22
C PRO A 48 -1.80 17.11 27.73
N VAL A 49 -0.81 17.19 26.82
CA VAL A 49 0.49 17.79 27.14
C VAL A 49 0.75 18.98 26.22
N TYR A 50 0.98 20.15 26.82
CA TYR A 50 1.11 21.43 26.13
C TYR A 50 2.59 21.76 25.91
N PHE A 51 2.98 22.09 24.67
CA PHE A 51 4.38 22.40 24.34
C PHE A 51 4.56 23.60 23.42
N LYS A 52 5.65 24.35 23.65
CA LYS A 52 6.06 25.54 22.86
C LYS A 52 6.92 25.18 21.63
N ASN A 53 7.61 24.04 21.67
CA ASN A 53 8.39 23.47 20.55
C ASN A 53 8.00 21.99 20.38
N SER A 54 7.15 21.68 19.40
CA SER A 54 6.54 20.34 19.29
C SER A 54 7.53 19.23 18.94
N CYS A 55 8.56 19.51 18.13
CA CYS A 55 9.54 18.50 17.68
C CYS A 55 10.46 18.03 18.81
N GLU A 56 11.20 18.95 19.43
CA GLU A 56 12.20 18.61 20.46
C GLU A 56 11.56 17.91 21.65
N ASN A 57 10.37 18.36 22.06
CA ASN A 57 9.63 17.77 23.17
C ASN A 57 9.03 16.41 22.82
N PHE A 58 8.61 16.20 21.58
CA PHE A 58 8.15 14.90 21.10
C PHE A 58 9.28 13.87 21.10
N VAL A 59 10.47 14.23 20.58
CA VAL A 59 11.64 13.33 20.58
C VAL A 59 12.06 12.99 22.01
N PHE A 60 12.17 13.99 22.88
CA PHE A 60 12.48 13.79 24.29
C PHE A 60 11.48 12.84 24.95
N LEU A 61 10.19 13.05 24.73
CA LEU A 61 9.15 12.23 25.33
C LEU A 61 9.17 10.79 24.80
N VAL A 62 9.36 10.58 23.50
CA VAL A 62 9.48 9.24 22.92
C VAL A 62 10.62 8.48 23.60
N VAL A 63 11.79 9.11 23.74
CA VAL A 63 12.95 8.51 24.43
C VAL A 63 12.62 8.20 25.89
N GLN A 64 12.01 9.14 26.63
CA GLN A 64 11.64 8.92 28.03
C GLN A 64 10.60 7.80 28.20
N LEU A 65 9.61 7.71 27.32
CA LEU A 65 8.60 6.65 27.35
C LEU A 65 9.23 5.28 27.07
N GLN A 66 10.21 5.20 26.17
CA GLN A 66 10.95 3.96 25.97
C GLN A 66 11.73 3.55 27.21
N GLU A 67 12.42 4.49 27.86
CA GLU A 67 13.21 4.23 29.07
C GLU A 67 12.31 3.77 30.23
N VAL A 68 11.17 4.45 30.44
CA VAL A 68 10.27 4.16 31.57
C VAL A 68 9.50 2.85 31.40
N PHE A 69 9.03 2.57 30.18
CA PHE A 69 8.15 1.41 29.93
C PHE A 69 8.88 0.20 29.31
N GLU A 70 10.18 0.32 29.01
CA GLU A 70 10.97 -0.71 28.31
C GLU A 70 10.29 -1.20 27.00
N VAL A 71 9.63 -0.27 26.30
CA VAL A 71 8.81 -0.58 25.11
C VAL A 71 9.58 -0.41 23.81
N LYS A 72 9.32 -1.33 22.88
CA LYS A 72 9.81 -1.24 21.50
C LYS A 72 8.90 -0.36 20.64
N HIS A 73 9.52 0.30 19.66
CA HIS A 73 8.80 0.95 18.57
C HIS A 73 8.22 -0.10 17.64
N GLU A 74 6.91 -0.01 17.41
CA GLU A 74 6.22 -0.92 16.50
C GLU A 74 5.76 -0.17 15.26
N THR A 75 5.14 1.00 15.43
CA THR A 75 4.63 1.79 14.31
C THR A 75 4.78 3.28 14.57
N LEU A 76 5.26 4.00 13.57
CA LEU A 76 5.15 5.44 13.45
C LEU A 76 3.99 5.76 12.50
N ARG A 77 3.08 6.63 12.91
CA ARG A 77 1.96 7.15 12.13
C ARG A 77 2.16 8.64 11.93
N LEU A 78 2.11 9.10 10.69
CA LEU A 78 2.21 10.51 10.33
C LEU A 78 0.91 10.90 9.66
N GLU A 79 0.14 11.77 10.29
CA GLU A 79 -0.96 12.46 9.62
C GLU A 79 -0.47 13.85 9.27
N ILE A 80 -0.37 14.14 7.97
CA ILE A 80 0.27 15.34 7.45
C ILE A 80 -0.81 16.17 6.74
N GLY A 81 -1.16 17.29 7.36
CA GLY A 81 -2.18 18.23 6.89
C GLY A 81 -1.62 19.39 6.05
N GLU A 82 -2.50 20.16 5.41
CA GLU A 82 -2.14 21.32 4.57
C GLU A 82 -1.29 22.37 5.31
N GLU A 83 -1.36 22.42 6.64
CA GLU A 83 -0.55 23.30 7.47
C GLU A 83 0.92 22.87 7.62
N TRP A 84 1.32 21.70 7.11
CA TRP A 84 2.64 21.07 7.26
C TRP A 84 3.59 21.37 6.10
N ASN A 85 4.04 22.62 6.01
CA ASN A 85 5.07 22.98 5.04
C ASN A 85 6.44 22.34 5.36
N ALA A 86 7.36 22.41 4.39
CA ALA A 86 8.72 21.87 4.50
C ALA A 86 9.46 22.30 5.78
N GLU A 87 9.31 23.55 6.22
CA GLU A 87 9.97 24.06 7.44
C GLU A 87 9.50 23.32 8.70
N LYS A 88 8.20 23.05 8.81
CA LYS A 88 7.62 22.31 9.94
C LYS A 88 7.93 20.82 9.88
N MET A 89 7.99 20.24 8.68
CA MET A 89 8.26 18.82 8.49
C MET A 89 9.74 18.46 8.69
N LYS A 90 10.65 19.37 8.34
CA LYS A 90 12.10 19.12 8.34
C LYS A 90 12.64 18.50 9.63
N PRO A 91 12.34 19.02 10.84
CA PRO A 91 12.91 18.45 12.06
C PRO A 91 12.42 17.02 12.34
N TYR A 92 11.19 16.67 11.91
CA TYR A 92 10.67 15.30 12.04
C TYR A 92 11.38 14.33 11.09
N VAL A 93 11.61 14.75 9.85
CA VAL A 93 12.35 13.94 8.87
C VAL A 93 13.80 13.75 9.33
N GLU A 94 14.45 14.80 9.83
CA GLU A 94 15.78 14.72 10.42
C GLU A 94 15.83 13.78 11.62
N TRP A 95 14.84 13.84 12.51
CA TRP A 95 14.71 12.91 13.62
C TRP A 95 14.52 11.46 13.14
N MET A 96 13.55 11.18 12.25
CA MET A 96 13.33 9.83 11.71
C MET A 96 14.59 9.25 11.07
N ASN A 97 15.32 10.10 10.34
CA ASN A 97 16.59 9.76 9.71
C ASN A 97 17.70 9.50 10.74
N GLY A 98 17.80 10.30 11.80
CA GLY A 98 18.86 10.20 12.82
C GLY A 98 18.57 9.25 13.98
N PHE A 99 17.33 8.78 14.12
CA PHE A 99 16.92 7.99 15.28
C PHE A 99 17.59 6.60 15.30
N ASN A 100 18.01 6.17 16.48
CA ASN A 100 18.65 4.86 16.67
C ASN A 100 17.60 3.75 16.77
N TRP A 101 17.07 3.34 15.62
CA TRP A 101 16.14 2.23 15.53
C TRP A 101 16.85 0.90 15.84
N GLU A 102 16.31 0.10 16.76
CA GLU A 102 16.91 -1.20 17.15
C GLU A 102 17.20 -2.13 15.95
N SER A 103 16.33 -2.11 14.94
CA SER A 103 16.45 -2.92 13.72
C SER A 103 17.30 -2.24 12.62
N GLY A 104 17.84 -1.04 12.87
CA GLY A 104 18.53 -0.20 11.88
C GLY A 104 17.60 0.55 10.92
N LYS A 105 16.29 0.27 10.96
CA LYS A 105 15.25 0.84 10.07
C LYS A 105 13.96 1.15 10.84
N ILE A 106 13.09 2.00 10.28
CA ILE A 106 11.78 2.27 10.87
C ILE A 106 10.93 0.99 10.78
N PRO A 107 10.47 0.37 11.89
CA PRO A 107 9.79 -0.93 11.81
C PRO A 107 8.51 -0.90 10.97
N SER A 108 7.65 0.09 11.23
CA SER A 108 6.45 0.36 10.44
C SER A 108 6.18 1.86 10.39
N LEU A 109 5.84 2.37 9.21
CA LEU A 109 5.50 3.77 8.96
C LEU A 109 4.14 3.84 8.25
N ASN A 110 3.13 4.43 8.88
CA ASN A 110 1.82 4.70 8.28
C ASN A 110 1.70 6.20 8.02
N VAL A 111 1.48 6.59 6.77
CA VAL A 111 1.39 7.98 6.33
C VAL A 111 -0.03 8.24 5.84
N VAL A 112 -0.67 9.25 6.39
CA VAL A 112 -1.93 9.82 5.90
C VAL A 112 -1.64 11.24 5.45
N ALA A 113 -1.52 11.46 4.14
CA ALA A 113 -1.21 12.77 3.57
C ALA A 113 -2.48 13.45 3.05
N LYS A 114 -2.68 14.70 3.44
CA LYS A 114 -3.83 15.53 3.02
C LYS A 114 -3.51 16.49 1.87
N ASP A 115 -2.23 16.64 1.53
CA ASP A 115 -1.77 17.44 0.41
C ASP A 115 -0.52 16.84 -0.27
N GLU A 116 -0.33 17.20 -1.53
CA GLU A 116 0.76 16.74 -2.38
C GLU A 116 2.15 17.22 -1.94
N PRO A 117 2.36 18.51 -1.65
CA PRO A 117 3.67 19.02 -1.23
C PRO A 117 4.24 18.32 0.00
N SER A 118 3.38 18.05 0.99
CA SER A 118 3.73 17.34 2.21
C SER A 118 4.21 15.91 1.95
N LEU A 119 3.44 15.13 1.17
CA LEU A 119 3.84 13.76 0.83
C LEU A 119 5.16 13.75 0.06
N LYS A 120 5.27 14.64 -0.93
CA LYS A 120 6.47 14.78 -1.75
C LYS A 120 7.69 15.12 -0.89
N PHE A 121 7.57 16.10 0.00
CA PHE A 121 8.66 16.47 0.91
C PHE A 121 9.11 15.27 1.73
N LEU A 122 8.18 14.50 2.31
CA LEU A 122 8.51 13.31 3.09
C LEU A 122 9.29 12.29 2.23
N LEU A 123 8.75 11.91 1.08
CA LEU A 123 9.33 10.84 0.25
C LEU A 123 10.69 11.22 -0.34
N GLU A 124 10.92 12.50 -0.65
CA GLU A 124 12.20 12.98 -1.22
C GLU A 124 13.30 13.21 -0.16
N ASN A 125 12.92 13.45 1.11
CA ASN A 125 13.89 13.79 2.18
C ASN A 125 14.14 12.67 3.20
N MET A 126 13.33 11.62 3.22
CA MET A 126 13.66 10.43 4.01
C MET A 126 14.83 9.66 3.39
N THR A 127 15.72 9.19 4.26
CA THR A 127 16.88 8.36 3.90
C THR A 127 16.94 7.08 4.73
N ARG A 128 16.15 6.99 5.80
CA ARG A 128 16.08 5.81 6.64
C ARG A 128 15.20 4.74 5.98
N ASP A 129 15.74 3.53 5.89
CA ASP A 129 14.99 2.36 5.44
C ASP A 129 13.76 2.13 6.33
N VAL A 130 12.76 1.45 5.76
CA VAL A 130 11.48 1.15 6.40
C VAL A 130 11.17 -0.34 6.27
N GLY A 131 10.74 -0.99 7.34
CA GLY A 131 10.23 -2.35 7.28
C GLY A 131 8.92 -2.39 6.50
N ARG A 132 7.85 -1.87 7.08
CA ARG A 132 6.54 -1.72 6.43
C ARG A 132 6.16 -0.25 6.27
N MET A 133 5.85 0.18 5.06
CA MET A 133 5.29 1.49 4.79
C MET A 133 3.85 1.34 4.28
N GLU A 134 2.93 2.12 4.85
CA GLU A 134 1.57 2.27 4.36
C GLU A 134 1.31 3.74 4.04
N ILE A 135 0.81 4.05 2.84
CA ILE A 135 0.50 5.42 2.43
C ILE A 135 -0.98 5.52 2.04
N GLN A 136 -1.67 6.48 2.63
CA GLN A 136 -3.03 6.87 2.32
C GLN A 136 -3.05 8.36 1.99
N THR A 137 -3.78 8.72 0.94
CA THR A 137 -3.97 10.10 0.49
C THR A 137 -5.44 10.47 0.62
N THR A 138 -5.72 11.72 1.00
CA THR A 138 -7.10 12.25 1.01
C THR A 138 -7.31 13.42 0.04
N TYR A 139 -6.27 13.81 -0.70
CA TYR A 139 -6.33 14.79 -1.78
C TYR A 139 -6.49 14.09 -3.14
N SER A 140 -6.97 14.84 -4.14
CA SER A 140 -7.23 14.33 -5.49
C SER A 140 -6.14 14.65 -6.51
N GLU A 141 -5.14 15.45 -6.14
CA GLU A 141 -4.05 15.85 -7.02
C GLU A 141 -3.00 14.74 -7.15
N ARG A 142 -2.41 14.60 -8.34
CA ARG A 142 -1.35 13.61 -8.55
C ARG A 142 -0.03 14.07 -7.95
N CYS A 143 0.54 13.27 -7.06
CA CYS A 143 1.86 13.51 -6.49
C CYS A 143 2.97 13.12 -7.44
N GLN A 144 3.85 14.07 -7.73
CA GLN A 144 4.99 13.88 -8.63
C GLN A 144 6.30 13.92 -7.84
N VAL A 145 6.68 12.73 -7.37
CA VAL A 145 7.91 12.55 -6.60
C VAL A 145 9.07 12.24 -7.56
N SER A 146 10.25 12.82 -7.30
CA SER A 146 11.39 12.72 -8.20
C SER A 146 12.15 11.41 -8.04
N SER A 147 12.37 11.00 -6.80
CA SER A 147 13.11 9.79 -6.44
C SER A 147 12.86 9.47 -4.98
N VAL A 148 12.83 8.18 -4.65
CA VAL A 148 12.80 7.67 -3.28
C VAL A 148 14.19 7.10 -2.97
N ASN A 149 14.83 7.59 -1.91
CA ASN A 149 16.24 7.28 -1.59
C ASN A 149 16.40 6.32 -0.41
N PHE A 150 15.39 5.53 -0.10
CA PHE A 150 15.41 4.56 0.99
C PHE A 150 14.70 3.26 0.58
N LYS A 151 15.03 2.17 1.27
CA LYS A 151 14.51 0.84 0.96
C LYS A 151 13.31 0.49 1.83
N MET A 152 12.46 -0.37 1.29
CA MET A 152 11.27 -0.87 1.97
C MET A 152 11.25 -2.40 1.92
N ASP A 153 10.75 -3.06 2.96
CA ASP A 153 10.40 -4.48 2.80
C ASP A 153 9.00 -4.60 2.22
N VAL A 154 8.03 -3.89 2.79
CA VAL A 154 6.62 -3.93 2.36
C VAL A 154 6.10 -2.52 2.15
N LEU A 155 5.52 -2.26 0.98
CA LEU A 155 4.81 -1.03 0.67
C LEU A 155 3.34 -1.32 0.39
N THR A 156 2.43 -0.66 1.09
CA THR A 156 0.98 -0.83 0.92
C THR A 156 0.23 0.50 0.85
N GLY A 157 -1.01 0.48 0.36
CA GLY A 157 -1.88 1.66 0.42
C GLY A 157 -2.81 1.85 -0.77
N SER A 158 -3.41 3.03 -0.85
CA SER A 158 -4.06 3.51 -2.08
C SER A 158 -3.00 4.23 -2.91
N GLY A 159 -2.57 3.63 -4.02
CA GLY A 159 -1.64 4.26 -4.96
C GLY A 159 -2.30 5.24 -5.93
N LYS A 160 -3.62 5.44 -5.88
CA LYS A 160 -4.37 6.20 -6.90
C LYS A 160 -3.80 7.60 -7.16
N ASP A 161 -3.44 8.31 -6.10
CA ASP A 161 -3.09 9.74 -6.18
C ASP A 161 -1.57 9.98 -6.22
N TRP A 162 -0.73 8.98 -5.99
CA TRP A 162 0.72 9.18 -5.85
C TRP A 162 1.60 8.09 -6.47
N LEU A 163 1.03 6.92 -6.80
CA LEU A 163 1.75 5.85 -7.47
C LEU A 163 1.66 6.03 -8.98
N ASP A 164 2.72 6.56 -9.55
CA ASP A 164 2.91 6.61 -11.01
C ASP A 164 4.06 5.70 -11.47
N ARG A 165 4.28 5.67 -12.78
CA ARG A 165 5.37 4.89 -13.39
C ARG A 165 6.76 5.28 -12.86
N LYS A 166 7.00 6.56 -12.58
CA LYS A 166 8.29 7.05 -12.10
C LYS A 166 8.54 6.58 -10.67
N MET A 167 7.52 6.67 -9.82
CA MET A 167 7.51 6.13 -8.47
C MET A 167 7.75 4.62 -8.45
N MET A 168 6.99 3.86 -9.24
CA MET A 168 7.17 2.41 -9.36
C MET A 168 8.61 2.01 -9.72
N ARG A 169 9.31 2.80 -10.54
CA ARG A 169 10.71 2.52 -10.92
C ARG A 169 11.72 2.93 -9.85
N SER A 170 11.42 3.96 -9.07
CA SER A 170 12.35 4.52 -8.08
C SER A 170 12.31 3.80 -6.74
N MET A 171 11.21 3.12 -6.41
CA MET A 171 11.08 2.41 -5.15
C MET A 171 11.95 1.16 -5.11
N ASP A 172 12.52 0.87 -3.93
CA ASP A 172 13.28 -0.34 -3.68
C ASP A 172 12.57 -1.18 -2.61
N ALA A 173 11.43 -1.77 -2.99
CA ALA A 173 10.60 -2.61 -2.14
C ALA A 173 10.82 -4.11 -2.40
N ILE A 174 10.65 -4.96 -1.37
CA ILE A 174 10.56 -6.41 -1.56
C ILE A 174 9.13 -6.79 -1.98
N ARG A 175 8.12 -6.22 -1.33
CA ARG A 175 6.71 -6.44 -1.62
C ARG A 175 5.96 -5.13 -1.81
N MET A 176 5.10 -5.09 -2.81
CA MET A 176 4.13 -4.01 -3.03
C MET A 176 2.70 -4.57 -3.05
N ASP A 177 1.79 -3.96 -2.30
CA ASP A 177 0.40 -4.42 -2.19
C ASP A 177 -0.57 -3.22 -2.13
N PHE A 178 -1.17 -2.90 -3.27
CA PHE A 178 -2.06 -1.76 -3.42
C PHE A 178 -3.49 -2.21 -3.65
N TYR A 179 -4.45 -1.56 -2.97
CA TYR A 179 -5.88 -1.83 -3.15
C TYR A 179 -6.54 -0.92 -4.18
N GLN A 180 -5.88 0.17 -4.59
CA GLN A 180 -6.33 1.09 -5.64
C GLN A 180 -5.13 1.70 -6.34
N THR A 181 -5.15 1.77 -7.67
CA THR A 181 -4.17 2.54 -8.46
C THR A 181 -4.83 3.10 -9.71
N ASP A 182 -4.13 4.05 -10.34
CA ASP A 182 -4.50 4.66 -11.62
C ASP A 182 -3.57 4.20 -12.76
N LEU A 183 -2.79 3.13 -12.52
CA LEU A 183 -1.81 2.59 -13.47
C LEU A 183 -2.51 1.95 -14.67
N THR A 184 -2.04 2.28 -15.87
CA THR A 184 -2.51 1.68 -17.12
C THR A 184 -1.73 0.41 -17.45
N ASN A 185 -2.20 -0.35 -18.44
CA ASN A 185 -1.42 -1.43 -19.03
C ASN A 185 -0.10 -0.95 -19.60
N LEU A 186 -0.06 0.25 -20.17
CA LEU A 186 1.17 0.83 -20.68
C LEU A 186 2.20 1.04 -19.57
N ASP A 187 1.76 1.57 -18.42
CA ASP A 187 2.62 1.77 -17.25
C ASP A 187 3.20 0.44 -16.75
N MET A 188 2.35 -0.59 -16.64
CA MET A 188 2.80 -1.92 -16.22
C MET A 188 3.72 -2.60 -17.23
N ASN A 189 3.41 -2.56 -18.52
CA ASN A 189 4.28 -3.12 -19.55
C ASN A 189 5.67 -2.46 -19.53
N GLN A 190 5.73 -1.16 -19.30
CA GLN A 190 6.98 -0.42 -19.17
C GLN A 190 7.71 -0.72 -17.86
N PHE A 191 6.99 -0.98 -16.76
CA PHE A 191 7.56 -1.44 -15.51
C PHE A 191 8.18 -2.84 -15.67
N LEU A 192 7.41 -3.80 -16.19
CA LEU A 192 7.85 -5.19 -16.38
C LEU A 192 9.04 -5.28 -17.32
N ARG A 193 9.06 -4.50 -18.41
CA ARG A 193 10.22 -4.39 -19.29
C ARG A 193 11.45 -3.88 -18.52
N SER A 194 11.30 -2.82 -17.73
CA SER A 194 12.41 -2.27 -16.94
C SER A 194 12.94 -3.26 -15.89
N TRP A 195 12.06 -4.05 -15.30
CA TRP A 195 12.43 -5.12 -14.37
C TRP A 195 13.17 -6.25 -15.09
N LYS A 196 12.66 -6.70 -16.25
CA LYS A 196 13.27 -7.74 -17.10
C LYS A 196 14.70 -7.36 -17.52
N GLU A 197 14.90 -6.10 -17.89
CA GLU A 197 16.18 -5.53 -18.33
C GLU A 197 17.13 -5.15 -17.18
N GLU A 198 16.78 -5.48 -15.93
CA GLU A 198 17.58 -5.16 -14.73
C GLU A 198 17.78 -3.65 -14.45
N THR A 199 16.95 -2.79 -15.03
CA THR A 199 17.07 -1.33 -14.88
C THR A 199 16.34 -0.77 -13.66
N SER A 200 15.50 -1.58 -12.99
CA SER A 200 14.83 -1.18 -11.74
C SER A 200 14.48 -2.35 -10.82
N ASN A 201 14.10 -2.04 -9.57
CA ASN A 201 13.42 -2.93 -8.63
C ASN A 201 14.09 -4.31 -8.45
N GLY A 202 15.40 -4.31 -8.15
CA GLY A 202 16.18 -5.55 -8.00
C GLY A 202 15.77 -6.41 -6.80
N ARG A 203 15.16 -5.84 -5.76
CA ARG A 203 14.75 -6.58 -4.56
C ARG A 203 13.34 -7.14 -4.61
N ILE A 204 12.55 -6.79 -5.62
CA ILE A 204 11.14 -7.12 -5.64
C ILE A 204 10.94 -8.63 -5.73
N GLN A 205 10.04 -9.13 -4.90
CA GLN A 205 9.63 -10.53 -4.79
C GLN A 205 8.13 -10.68 -5.03
N GLU A 206 7.35 -9.64 -4.72
CA GLU A 206 5.90 -9.70 -4.87
C GLU A 206 5.30 -8.32 -5.20
N ILE A 207 4.39 -8.29 -6.18
CA ILE A 207 3.55 -7.12 -6.47
C ILE A 207 2.10 -7.59 -6.54
N ARG A 208 1.20 -6.85 -5.92
CA ARG A 208 -0.25 -6.98 -6.08
C ARG A 208 -0.85 -5.60 -6.23
N LEU A 209 -1.57 -5.36 -7.32
CA LEU A 209 -2.26 -4.09 -7.54
C LEU A 209 -3.36 -4.20 -8.59
N PRO A 210 -4.40 -3.37 -8.52
CA PRO A 210 -5.36 -3.19 -9.61
C PRO A 210 -4.81 -2.23 -10.66
N LEU A 211 -5.14 -2.46 -11.91
CA LEU A 211 -4.98 -1.50 -13.01
C LEU A 211 -6.26 -0.69 -13.23
N LYS A 212 -6.09 0.48 -13.84
CA LYS A 212 -7.20 1.35 -14.23
C LYS A 212 -8.18 0.66 -15.19
N GLU A 213 -7.65 -0.22 -16.02
CA GLU A 213 -8.39 -0.92 -17.08
C GLU A 213 -8.15 -2.43 -17.02
N ARG A 214 -8.81 -3.19 -17.91
CA ARG A 214 -8.60 -4.64 -18.00
C ARG A 214 -7.15 -4.92 -18.36
N VAL A 215 -6.57 -5.91 -17.69
CA VAL A 215 -5.16 -6.25 -17.85
C VAL A 215 -4.87 -6.78 -19.26
N LYS A 216 -3.81 -6.26 -19.87
CA LYS A 216 -3.29 -6.57 -21.20
C LYS A 216 -1.77 -6.40 -21.19
N PHE A 217 -1.04 -7.47 -21.46
CA PHE A 217 0.42 -7.42 -21.48
C PHE A 217 0.98 -7.56 -22.88
N THR A 218 2.19 -7.06 -23.09
CA THR A 218 2.95 -7.28 -24.32
C THR A 218 4.29 -7.89 -23.97
N ASN A 219 4.59 -9.07 -24.52
CA ASN A 219 5.91 -9.68 -24.44
C ASN A 219 6.36 -10.01 -25.87
N ASP A 220 7.59 -9.61 -26.23
CA ASP A 220 8.16 -9.84 -27.57
C ASP A 220 7.25 -9.40 -28.74
N ASN A 221 6.61 -8.24 -28.59
CA ASN A 221 5.62 -7.66 -29.53
C ASN A 221 4.35 -8.48 -29.75
N GLN A 222 4.12 -9.53 -28.97
CA GLN A 222 2.85 -10.26 -28.94
C GLN A 222 1.98 -9.76 -27.78
N LEU A 223 0.70 -9.51 -28.08
CA LEU A 223 -0.29 -9.13 -27.08
C LEU A 223 -0.74 -10.39 -26.33
N TYR A 224 -0.47 -10.45 -25.04
CA TYR A 224 -0.95 -11.49 -24.14
C TYR A 224 -2.15 -10.98 -23.34
N GLN A 225 -3.27 -11.69 -23.49
CA GLN A 225 -4.44 -11.58 -22.62
C GLN A 225 -4.42 -12.84 -21.74
N LEU A 226 -4.18 -12.68 -20.44
CA LEU A 226 -3.73 -13.82 -19.62
C LEU A 226 -4.86 -14.62 -19.00
N HIS A 227 -4.83 -15.92 -19.31
CA HIS A 227 -5.42 -16.97 -18.50
C HIS A 227 -4.29 -17.78 -17.86
N GLY A 228 -4.26 -17.88 -16.52
CA GLY A 228 -3.30 -18.74 -15.80
C GLY A 228 -1.92 -18.14 -15.51
N GLY A 229 -1.66 -16.92 -15.98
CA GLY A 229 -0.38 -16.25 -15.78
C GLY A 229 0.71 -16.67 -16.78
N PHE A 230 1.82 -15.94 -16.80
CA PHE A 230 2.98 -16.21 -17.66
C PHE A 230 4.26 -15.89 -16.92
N ASP A 231 5.33 -16.58 -17.30
CA ASP A 231 6.65 -16.36 -16.74
C ASP A 231 7.46 -15.39 -17.59
N ILE A 232 8.19 -14.50 -16.92
CA ILE A 232 9.23 -13.69 -17.51
C ILE A 232 10.56 -13.95 -16.81
N THR A 233 11.65 -13.93 -17.57
CA THR A 233 13.01 -14.11 -17.03
C THR A 233 13.72 -12.77 -17.05
N ARG A 234 14.21 -12.34 -15.88
CA ARG A 234 15.08 -11.18 -15.72
C ARG A 234 16.48 -11.47 -16.26
N ALA A 235 17.22 -10.43 -16.64
CA ALA A 235 18.58 -10.58 -17.17
C ALA A 235 19.56 -11.31 -16.22
N ASP A 236 19.32 -11.23 -14.91
CA ASP A 236 20.09 -11.96 -13.88
C ASP A 236 19.68 -13.44 -13.71
N GLY A 237 18.71 -13.91 -14.50
CA GLY A 237 18.22 -15.30 -14.48
C GLY A 237 17.04 -15.55 -13.54
N ARG A 238 16.62 -14.59 -12.71
CA ARG A 238 15.42 -14.76 -11.87
C ARG A 238 14.16 -14.84 -12.71
N MET A 239 13.23 -15.69 -12.29
CA MET A 239 11.94 -15.85 -12.97
C MET A 239 10.85 -15.15 -12.18
N ALA A 240 9.89 -14.57 -12.88
CA ALA A 240 8.68 -14.05 -12.26
C ALA A 240 7.43 -14.51 -12.98
N THR A 241 6.46 -14.99 -12.21
CA THR A 241 5.13 -15.35 -12.70
C THR A 241 4.21 -14.16 -12.53
N ILE A 242 3.59 -13.70 -13.63
CA ILE A 242 2.64 -12.60 -13.67
C ILE A 242 1.26 -13.16 -14.00
N GLY A 243 0.24 -12.79 -13.24
CA GLY A 243 -1.12 -13.25 -13.53
C GLY A 243 -2.20 -12.38 -12.91
N HIS A 244 -3.42 -12.90 -12.89
CA HIS A 244 -4.58 -12.23 -12.31
C HIS A 244 -4.88 -12.72 -10.90
N ASN A 245 -5.09 -11.80 -9.96
CA ASN A 245 -5.22 -12.11 -8.52
C ASN A 245 -6.45 -12.99 -8.19
N LEU A 246 -7.52 -12.94 -8.99
CA LEU A 246 -8.76 -13.71 -8.76
C LEU A 246 -8.95 -14.90 -9.69
N TYR A 247 -8.01 -15.14 -10.61
CA TYR A 247 -8.07 -16.24 -11.57
C TYR A 247 -6.89 -17.20 -11.45
N ASN A 248 -6.15 -17.11 -10.34
CA ASN A 248 -5.23 -18.17 -9.96
C ASN A 248 -6.02 -19.39 -9.53
N LEU A 249 -5.88 -20.43 -10.34
CA LEU A 249 -6.24 -21.79 -10.00
C LEU A 249 -5.62 -22.10 -8.63
N SER A 250 -6.50 -22.49 -7.70
CA SER A 250 -6.33 -22.73 -6.27
C SER A 250 -4.92 -23.03 -5.74
N PHE A 251 -4.65 -22.58 -4.50
CA PHE A 251 -3.62 -23.14 -3.63
C PHE A 251 -3.69 -24.68 -3.61
N GLU A 252 -2.54 -25.36 -3.58
CA GLU A 252 -2.38 -26.83 -3.66
C GLU A 252 -3.31 -27.66 -2.74
N ASN A 253 -3.86 -27.05 -1.68
CA ASN A 253 -4.68 -27.71 -0.66
C ASN A 253 -6.20 -27.56 -0.85
N ALA A 254 -6.67 -26.85 -1.87
CA ALA A 254 -8.10 -26.76 -2.19
C ALA A 254 -8.33 -27.30 -3.61
N PRO A 255 -9.10 -28.39 -3.80
CA PRO A 255 -9.41 -28.84 -5.14
C PRO A 255 -10.17 -27.75 -5.88
N ILE A 256 -9.70 -27.41 -7.09
CA ILE A 256 -10.36 -26.45 -7.98
C ILE A 256 -11.80 -26.90 -8.16
N GLN A 257 -12.76 -26.01 -7.88
CA GLN A 257 -14.16 -26.35 -8.07
C GLN A 257 -14.48 -26.34 -9.57
N GLN A 258 -15.32 -27.26 -10.03
CA GLN A 258 -15.65 -27.40 -11.45
C GLN A 258 -16.15 -26.08 -12.08
N TYR A 259 -16.91 -25.27 -11.33
CA TYR A 259 -17.37 -23.96 -11.80
C TYR A 259 -16.21 -22.98 -12.06
N GLU A 260 -15.07 -23.11 -11.37
CA GLU A 260 -13.89 -22.26 -11.56
C GLU A 260 -13.15 -22.62 -12.85
N ILE A 261 -13.09 -23.92 -13.18
CA ILE A 261 -12.55 -24.44 -14.45
C ILE A 261 -13.45 -24.02 -15.62
N GLU A 262 -14.76 -24.18 -15.46
CA GLU A 262 -15.76 -23.79 -16.45
C GLU A 262 -15.76 -22.29 -16.68
N GLU A 263 -15.64 -21.49 -15.62
CA GLU A 263 -15.52 -20.04 -15.71
C GLU A 263 -14.20 -19.62 -16.39
N CYS A 264 -13.07 -20.26 -16.06
CA CYS A 264 -11.80 -20.03 -16.77
C CYS A 264 -11.92 -20.35 -18.27
N THR A 265 -12.55 -21.48 -18.61
CA THR A 265 -12.77 -21.91 -20.00
C THR A 265 -13.73 -20.98 -20.74
N ARG A 266 -14.79 -20.51 -20.06
CA ARG A 266 -15.78 -19.58 -20.60
C ARG A 266 -15.18 -18.21 -20.87
N ILE A 267 -14.46 -17.65 -19.90
CA ILE A 267 -13.78 -16.35 -20.07
C ILE A 267 -12.74 -16.45 -21.19
N SER A 268 -12.01 -17.57 -21.30
CA SER A 268 -11.08 -17.83 -22.42
C SER A 268 -11.74 -17.79 -23.80
N ARG A 269 -12.99 -18.25 -23.93
CA ARG A 269 -13.72 -18.23 -25.22
C ARG A 269 -14.18 -16.82 -25.59
N VAL A 270 -14.61 -16.03 -24.62
CA VAL A 270 -15.13 -14.67 -24.83
C VAL A 270 -14.00 -13.67 -25.09
N TRP A 271 -12.83 -13.84 -24.47
CA TRP A 271 -11.70 -12.91 -24.62
C TRP A 271 -10.93 -13.07 -25.94
N ASN A 272 -11.04 -14.21 -26.62
CA ASN A 272 -10.46 -14.40 -27.95
C ASN A 272 -11.35 -13.85 -29.10
N LEU A 273 -12.48 -13.23 -28.79
CA LEU A 273 -13.29 -12.50 -29.77
C LEU A 273 -12.74 -11.07 -29.89
N GLU A 274 -12.28 -10.71 -31.08
CA GLU A 274 -11.65 -9.43 -31.37
C GLU A 274 -12.57 -8.23 -31.03
N GLN A 275 -12.01 -7.24 -30.33
CA GLN A 275 -12.42 -5.83 -30.33
C GLN A 275 -13.92 -5.52 -30.23
N SER A 276 -14.56 -5.80 -29.10
CA SER A 276 -15.64 -4.91 -28.65
C SER A 276 -15.20 -4.18 -27.38
N ASP A 277 -15.08 -2.86 -27.51
CA ASP A 277 -14.89 -1.92 -26.39
C ASP A 277 -16.20 -1.72 -25.59
N GLU A 278 -17.24 -2.51 -25.90
CA GLU A 278 -18.50 -2.48 -25.17
C GLU A 278 -18.34 -3.27 -23.86
N GLU A 279 -18.15 -2.55 -22.77
CA GLU A 279 -18.19 -3.08 -21.40
C GLU A 279 -19.48 -3.89 -21.11
N ASP A 280 -20.51 -3.73 -21.95
CA ASP A 280 -21.89 -4.15 -21.71
C ASP A 280 -22.27 -5.54 -22.25
N GLU A 281 -21.49 -6.15 -23.16
CA GLU A 281 -21.86 -7.44 -23.76
C GLU A 281 -21.39 -8.69 -22.99
N ILE A 282 -20.60 -8.53 -21.91
CA ILE A 282 -20.41 -9.63 -20.96
C ILE A 282 -21.48 -9.50 -19.89
N GLU A 283 -22.75 -9.72 -20.27
CA GLU A 283 -23.76 -10.07 -19.28
C GLU A 283 -23.25 -11.31 -18.53
N ASP A 284 -22.88 -11.09 -17.26
CA ASP A 284 -22.48 -12.14 -16.34
C ASP A 284 -23.62 -13.16 -16.21
N VAL A 285 -23.59 -14.20 -17.04
CA VAL A 285 -24.31 -15.44 -16.80
C VAL A 285 -23.61 -16.12 -15.63
N VAL A 286 -23.99 -15.70 -14.42
CA VAL A 286 -23.71 -16.47 -13.21
C VAL A 286 -24.52 -17.75 -13.37
N VAL A 287 -23.87 -18.91 -13.50
CA VAL A 287 -24.57 -20.20 -13.41
C VAL A 287 -25.16 -20.26 -12.00
N LEU A 288 -26.47 -20.03 -11.91
CA LEU A 288 -27.16 -19.90 -10.64
C LEU A 288 -27.36 -21.29 -10.03
N GLU A 289 -27.01 -21.45 -8.76
CA GLU A 289 -27.73 -22.41 -7.93
C GLU A 289 -29.16 -21.86 -7.74
N GLU A 290 -30.19 -22.70 -7.93
CA GLU A 290 -31.58 -22.32 -7.65
C GLU A 290 -31.70 -21.77 -6.22
N GLY A 291 -32.02 -20.48 -6.08
CA GLY A 291 -32.23 -19.82 -4.78
C GLY A 291 -31.20 -18.74 -4.37
N ALA A 292 -30.20 -18.42 -5.21
CA ALA A 292 -29.22 -17.38 -4.89
C ALA A 292 -29.86 -15.98 -4.71
N GLN A 293 -29.53 -15.29 -3.60
CA GLN A 293 -30.07 -13.95 -3.33
C GLN A 293 -29.47 -12.87 -4.27
N PRO A 294 -30.26 -11.85 -4.69
CA PRO A 294 -29.81 -10.77 -5.59
C PRO A 294 -28.54 -10.04 -5.13
N MET A 295 -28.37 -9.85 -3.82
CA MET A 295 -27.19 -9.20 -3.24
C MET A 295 -25.92 -10.04 -3.43
N HIS A 296 -26.02 -11.36 -3.33
CA HIS A 296 -24.89 -12.27 -3.54
C HIS A 296 -24.44 -12.24 -5.00
N ILE A 297 -25.40 -12.17 -5.93
CA ILE A 297 -25.15 -12.05 -7.36
C ILE A 297 -24.41 -10.74 -7.67
N ALA A 298 -24.90 -9.60 -7.16
CA ALA A 298 -24.26 -8.31 -7.36
C ALA A 298 -22.82 -8.27 -6.82
N LEU A 299 -22.59 -8.85 -5.65
CA LEU A 299 -21.25 -8.93 -5.06
C LEU A 299 -20.30 -9.81 -5.89
N GLN A 300 -20.78 -10.93 -6.43
CA GLN A 300 -19.98 -11.77 -7.31
C GLN A 300 -19.62 -11.06 -8.62
N LYS A 301 -20.56 -10.35 -9.23
CA LYS A 301 -20.31 -9.54 -10.44
C LYS A 301 -19.25 -8.47 -10.18
N ASP A 302 -19.37 -7.73 -9.08
CA ASP A 302 -18.39 -6.70 -8.70
C ASP A 302 -17.00 -7.31 -8.44
N ARG A 303 -16.92 -8.43 -7.69
CA ARG A 303 -15.67 -9.16 -7.47
C ARG A 303 -15.02 -9.60 -8.79
N ARG A 304 -15.80 -10.12 -9.74
CA ARG A 304 -15.29 -10.52 -11.08
C ARG A 304 -14.79 -9.31 -11.86
N LYS A 305 -15.54 -8.20 -11.87
CA LYS A 305 -15.13 -6.95 -12.52
C LYS A 305 -13.82 -6.43 -11.94
N GLN A 306 -13.67 -6.49 -10.62
CA GLN A 306 -12.42 -6.15 -9.94
C GLN A 306 -11.30 -7.14 -10.31
N GLY A 307 -11.53 -8.45 -10.25
CA GLY A 307 -10.52 -9.48 -10.57
C GLY A 307 -9.86 -9.35 -11.94
N ARG A 308 -10.59 -8.85 -12.95
CA ARG A 308 -10.07 -8.58 -14.29
C ARG A 308 -9.09 -7.40 -14.35
N ARG A 309 -9.00 -6.60 -13.28
CA ARG A 309 -8.10 -5.45 -13.14
C ARG A 309 -6.93 -5.75 -12.19
N TYR A 310 -7.09 -6.67 -11.24
CA TYR A 310 -6.03 -7.02 -10.29
C TYR A 310 -5.00 -7.97 -10.91
N ILE A 311 -3.75 -7.53 -10.88
CA ILE A 311 -2.59 -8.33 -11.22
C ILE A 311 -1.83 -8.76 -9.99
N PHE A 312 -1.08 -9.84 -10.12
CA PHE A 312 0.04 -10.15 -9.24
C PHE A 312 1.29 -10.44 -10.06
N MET A 313 2.43 -10.29 -9.42
CA MET A 313 3.73 -10.77 -9.87
C MET A 313 4.44 -11.41 -8.69
N ILE A 314 4.95 -12.63 -8.84
CA ILE A 314 5.75 -13.34 -7.82
C ILE A 314 7.10 -13.70 -8.45
N VAL A 315 8.20 -13.40 -7.77
CA VAL A 315 9.57 -13.71 -8.23
C VAL A 315 10.11 -14.92 -7.47
N TRP A 316 10.74 -15.84 -8.20
CA TRP A 316 11.29 -17.11 -7.71
C TRP A 316 12.82 -17.13 -7.68
#